data_AF-A0A2T5K5E7-F1
#
_entry.id   AF-A0A2T5K5E7-F1
#
_cell.length_a   1.000
_cell.length_b   1.000
_cell.length_c   1.000
_cell.angle_alpha   90.00
_cell.angle_beta   90.00
_cell.angle_gamma   90.00
#
_symmetry.space_group_name_H-M   'P 1'
#
loop_
_entity.id
_entity.type
_entity.pdbx_description
1 polymer ?
#
loop_
_entity_poly.entity_id
_entity_poly.type
_entity_poly.pdbx_seq_one_letter_code
_entity_poly.pdbx_strand_id
1 'polypeptide(L)'
;MTIYAFYTRTKKGSIQRDHFLFDWKGPLGPYAHEAPLVGWPESKVFWIYEKGHSNGLAPVCASSSDSSGIEALEPALSNTEIKKPAGLGVG
;
A
#
# COMPACT_ATOMS: atom_id res chain seq x y z
N MET A 1 3.47 20.19 -4.44
CA MET A 1 4.61 20.06 -3.52
C MET A 1 4.58 18.62 -3.07
N THR A 2 5.62 17.84 -3.37
CA THR A 2 5.62 16.39 -3.15
C THR A 2 6.81 16.03 -2.28
N ILE A 3 6.55 15.36 -1.18
CA ILE A 3 7.58 14.82 -0.30
C ILE A 3 8.04 13.50 -0.90
N TYR A 4 9.35 13.29 -0.99
CA TYR A 4 9.94 12.05 -1.48
C TYR A 4 10.75 11.37 -0.39
N ALA A 5 10.65 10.04 -0.36
CA ALA A 5 11.55 9.15 0.36
C ALA A 5 12.66 8.68 -0.59
N PHE A 6 13.89 8.56 -0.06
CA PHE A 6 15.03 8.08 -0.82
C PHE A 6 15.16 6.55 -0.72
N TYR A 7 15.49 5.91 -1.84
CA TYR A 7 15.65 4.47 -1.94
C TYR A 7 16.95 4.11 -2.65
N THR A 8 17.55 2.99 -2.24
CA THR A 8 18.70 2.40 -2.93
C THR A 8 18.41 0.95 -3.28
N ARG A 9 18.57 0.61 -4.56
CA ARG A 9 18.59 -0.77 -5.05
C ARG A 9 20.03 -1.24 -5.17
N THR A 10 20.38 -2.35 -4.53
CA THR A 10 21.72 -2.94 -4.62
C THR A 10 21.89 -3.73 -5.93
N LYS A 11 23.13 -4.09 -6.29
CA LYS A 11 23.40 -4.99 -7.44
C LYS A 11 22.71 -6.35 -7.32
N LYS A 12 22.44 -6.79 -6.08
CA LYS A 12 21.73 -8.06 -5.78
C LYS A 12 20.21 -7.93 -5.86
N GLY A 13 19.68 -6.74 -6.13
CA GLY A 13 18.24 -6.48 -6.21
C GLY A 13 17.57 -6.15 -4.88
N SER A 14 18.28 -6.25 -3.75
CA SER A 14 17.75 -5.81 -2.45
C SER A 14 17.50 -4.30 -2.46
N ILE A 15 16.34 -3.89 -1.96
CA ILE A 15 15.91 -2.50 -1.86
C ILE A 15 16.01 -2.05 -0.40
N GLN A 16 16.53 -0.85 -0.18
CA GLN A 16 16.60 -0.19 1.12
C GLN A 16 15.94 1.20 1.01
N ARG A 17 15.22 1.58 2.06
CA ARG A 17 14.58 2.89 2.20
C ARG A 17 15.35 3.70 3.24
N ASP A 18 15.72 4.91 2.89
CA ASP A 18 16.27 5.86 3.84
C ASP A 18 15.14 6.47 4.70
N HIS A 19 15.47 6.89 5.92
CA HIS A 19 14.55 7.65 6.76
C HIS A 19 14.50 9.13 6.37
N PHE A 20 15.43 9.58 5.53
CA PHE A 20 15.44 10.95 5.02
C PHE A 20 14.30 11.21 4.05
N LEU A 21 13.46 12.19 4.40
CA LEU A 21 12.40 12.73 3.56
C LEU A 21 12.74 14.15 3.15
N PHE A 22 12.46 14.50 1.90
CA PHE A 22 12.70 15.86 1.42
C PHE A 22 11.59 16.33 0.48
N ASP A 23 11.42 17.65 0.45
CA ASP A 23 10.49 18.27 -0.48
C ASP A 23 11.12 18.49 -1.85
N TRP A 24 10.40 18.14 -2.89
CA TRP A 24 10.81 18.42 -4.27
C TRP A 24 9.67 19.06 -5.07
N LYS A 25 9.98 20.18 -5.72
CA LYS A 25 9.06 20.93 -6.58
C LYS A 25 9.44 20.94 -8.06
N GLY A 26 10.54 20.28 -8.41
CA GLY A 26 11.07 20.24 -9.78
C GLY A 26 10.69 18.98 -10.56
N PRO A 27 11.10 18.88 -11.83
CA PRO A 27 11.04 17.62 -12.57
C PRO A 27 11.92 16.56 -11.89
N LEU A 28 11.56 15.29 -12.05
CA LEU A 28 12.32 14.16 -11.51
C LEU A 28 13.64 13.91 -12.27
N GLY A 29 13.91 14.61 -13.36
CA GLY A 29 15.20 14.55 -14.07
C GLY A 29 15.63 13.12 -14.40
N PRO A 30 16.76 12.62 -13.86
CA PRO A 30 17.29 11.30 -14.20
C PRO A 30 16.46 10.12 -13.66
N TYR A 31 15.52 10.36 -12.73
CA TYR A 31 14.67 9.30 -12.16
C TYR A 31 13.53 8.95 -13.14
N ALA A 32 13.87 8.31 -14.26
CA ALA A 32 12.96 8.07 -15.37
C ALA A 32 12.26 6.70 -15.32
N HIS A 33 12.77 5.76 -14.51
CA HIS A 33 12.29 4.38 -14.53
C HIS A 33 11.34 4.10 -13.37
N GLU A 34 10.04 4.14 -13.62
CA GLU A 34 9.03 3.80 -12.63
C GLU A 34 8.98 2.28 -12.36
N ALA A 35 8.88 1.90 -11.08
CA ALA A 35 8.65 0.53 -10.64
C ALA A 35 7.75 0.48 -9.40
N PRO A 36 6.95 -0.58 -9.22
CA PRO A 36 6.14 -0.76 -8.03
C PRO A 36 7.00 -1.11 -6.81
N LEU A 37 6.59 -0.62 -5.64
CA LEU A 37 7.13 -1.01 -4.34
C LEU A 37 6.06 -1.79 -3.57
N VAL A 38 6.21 -3.11 -3.49
CA VAL A 38 5.27 -4.00 -2.79
C VAL A 38 5.75 -4.21 -1.35
N GLY A 39 4.87 -3.98 -0.36
CA GLY A 39 5.19 -4.14 1.06
C GLY A 39 5.94 -2.96 1.67
N TRP A 40 6.00 -1.81 0.98
CA TRP A 40 6.60 -0.56 1.45
C TRP A 40 5.51 0.49 1.72
N PRO A 41 5.80 1.54 2.51
CA PRO A 41 4.83 2.60 2.77
C PRO A 41 4.49 3.42 1.51
N GLU A 42 5.41 3.51 0.54
CA GLU A 42 5.15 4.11 -0.77
C GLU A 42 4.80 3.04 -1.79
N SER A 43 3.88 3.35 -2.72
CA SER A 43 3.38 2.40 -3.71
C SER A 43 4.32 2.21 -4.92
N LYS A 44 5.17 3.20 -5.19
CA LYS A 44 6.06 3.21 -6.35
C LYS A 44 7.33 4.01 -6.10
N VAL A 45 8.33 3.75 -6.95
CA VAL A 45 9.62 4.41 -6.94
C VAL A 45 10.05 4.73 -8.37
N PHE A 46 10.72 5.86 -8.54
CA PHE A 46 11.35 6.28 -9.77
C PHE A 46 12.85 6.07 -9.66
N TRP A 47 13.43 5.14 -10.41
CA TRP A 47 14.85 4.82 -10.43
C TRP A 47 15.63 5.63 -11.47
N ILE A 48 16.90 5.89 -11.18
CA ILE A 48 17.84 6.46 -12.17
C ILE A 48 18.15 5.46 -13.30
N TYR A 49 18.29 4.17 -12.94
CA TYR A 49 18.64 3.12 -13.88
C TYR A 49 17.60 2.00 -13.81
N GLU A 50 17.17 1.50 -14.95
CA GLU A 50 16.17 0.44 -15.04
C GLU A 50 16.58 -0.81 -14.24
N LYS A 51 17.86 -1.21 -14.32
CA LYS A 51 18.40 -2.45 -13.73
C LYS A 51 19.70 -2.23 -12.95
N GLY A 52 20.06 -3.19 -12.11
CA GLY A 52 21.29 -3.15 -11.31
C GLY A 52 21.24 -2.14 -10.16
N HIS A 53 22.41 -1.72 -9.71
CA HIS A 53 22.52 -0.74 -8.62
C HIS A 53 21.94 0.61 -9.06
N SER A 54 21.03 1.17 -8.26
CA SER A 54 20.39 2.44 -8.59
C SER A 54 19.89 3.15 -7.34
N ASN A 55 19.73 4.46 -7.45
CA ASN A 55 19.02 5.28 -6.49
C ASN A 55 17.63 5.62 -7.03
N GLY A 56 16.67 5.76 -6.13
CA GLY A 56 15.29 6.02 -6.49
C GLY A 56 14.59 6.96 -5.53
N LEU A 57 13.56 7.62 -6.04
CA LEU A 57 12.68 8.49 -5.29
C LEU A 57 11.27 7.93 -5.28
N ALA A 58 10.68 7.80 -4.10
CA ALA A 58 9.31 7.35 -3.95
C ALA A 58 8.46 8.49 -3.37
N PRO A 59 7.36 8.89 -4.02
CA PRO A 59 6.49 9.92 -3.48
C PRO A 59 5.81 9.41 -2.22
N VAL A 60 6.00 10.14 -1.12
CA VAL A 60 5.26 9.90 0.11
C VAL A 60 3.86 10.45 -0.11
N CYS A 61 2.90 9.57 -0.36
CA CYS A 61 1.50 9.96 -0.27
C CYS A 61 1.25 10.33 1.20
N ALA A 62 1.06 11.61 1.50
CA ALA A 62 0.27 11.95 2.66
C ALA A 62 -1.07 11.27 2.41
N SER A 63 -1.39 10.23 3.19
CA SER A 63 -2.75 9.73 3.28
C SER A 63 -3.63 10.96 3.41
N SER A 64 -4.41 11.28 2.38
CA SER A 64 -5.51 12.21 2.50
C SER A 64 -6.47 11.51 3.46
N SER A 65 -6.27 11.70 4.76
CA SER A 65 -7.22 11.39 5.81
C SER A 65 -8.41 12.36 5.69
N ASP A 66 -9.05 12.32 4.53
CA ASP A 66 -10.44 12.67 4.32
C ASP A 66 -11.04 11.60 3.39
N SER A 67 -10.88 10.34 3.80
CA SER A 67 -11.76 9.26 3.37
C SER A 67 -12.65 8.90 4.55
N SER A 68 -13.51 9.85 4.93
CA SER A 68 -14.74 9.54 5.64
C SER A 68 -15.72 9.04 4.58
N GLY A 69 -16.04 7.75 4.57
CA GLY A 69 -17.13 7.22 3.76
C GLY A 69 -16.78 6.00 2.93
N ILE A 70 -16.59 4.87 3.60
CA ILE A 70 -17.13 3.60 3.10
C ILE A 70 -17.90 2.97 4.26
N GLU A 71 -19.12 3.47 4.48
CA GLU A 71 -20.17 2.71 5.14
C GLU A 71 -20.97 1.93 4.09
N ALA A 72 -21.29 0.69 4.47
CA ALA A 72 -22.31 -0.20 3.96
C ALA A 72 -22.08 -0.87 2.60
N LEU A 73 -22.00 -2.22 2.66
CA LEU A 73 -22.69 -3.24 1.87
C LEU A 73 -21.82 -4.53 1.98
N GLU A 74 -22.16 -5.55 2.77
CA GLU A 74 -23.24 -6.54 2.54
C GLU A 74 -23.10 -7.70 3.58
N PRO A 75 -24.01 -8.69 3.68
CA PRO A 75 -25.05 -8.77 4.70
C PRO A 75 -24.82 -9.92 5.70
N ALA A 76 -25.60 -9.88 6.77
CA ALA A 76 -25.64 -10.90 7.81
C ALA A 76 -26.19 -12.25 7.31
N LEU A 77 -25.81 -13.29 8.08
CA LEU A 77 -26.44 -14.61 8.24
C LEU A 77 -25.92 -15.76 7.37
N SER A 78 -24.80 -16.34 7.81
CA SER A 78 -24.63 -17.79 7.78
C SER A 78 -24.83 -18.31 9.19
N ASN A 79 -25.91 -19.08 9.42
CA ASN A 79 -26.04 -20.02 10.53
C ASN A 79 -27.09 -21.07 10.13
N THR A 80 -26.68 -22.04 9.34
CA THR A 80 -27.34 -23.33 9.25
C THR A 80 -26.71 -24.27 10.26
N GLU A 81 -27.38 -24.56 11.38
CA GLU A 81 -27.25 -25.89 12.01
C GLU A 81 -28.41 -26.28 12.96
N ILE A 82 -29.20 -27.27 12.51
CA ILE A 82 -29.73 -28.46 13.22
C ILE A 82 -30.79 -28.32 14.36
N LYS A 83 -32.05 -28.53 13.96
CA LYS A 83 -33.11 -29.48 14.43
C LYS A 83 -33.13 -30.04 15.88
N LYS A 84 -34.15 -29.56 16.64
CA LYS A 84 -35.13 -30.20 17.60
C LYS A 84 -34.76 -31.43 18.46
N PRO A 85 -35.29 -31.50 19.70
CA PRO A 85 -36.51 -32.32 19.95
C PRO A 85 -37.53 -31.62 20.88
N ALA A 86 -38.81 -31.52 20.51
CA ALA A 86 -39.93 -32.41 20.89
C ALA A 86 -40.38 -32.25 22.35
N GLY A 87 -41.16 -31.19 22.61
CA GLY A 87 -42.00 -31.04 23.81
C GLY A 87 -43.44 -31.33 23.45
N LEU A 88 -43.96 -32.41 24.02
CA LEU A 88 -45.30 -32.98 23.87
C LEU A 88 -46.34 -32.06 24.54
N GLY A 89 -47.42 -31.72 23.84
CA GLY A 89 -48.59 -31.06 24.41
C GLY A 89 -49.82 -31.92 24.19
N VAL A 90 -50.45 -32.37 25.28
CA VAL A 90 -51.85 -32.83 25.42
C VAL A 90 -52.06 -32.91 26.94
N GLY A 91 -53.12 -32.45 27.59
CA GLY A 91 -54.39 -31.79 27.25
C GLY A 91 -55.13 -31.62 28.58
#